data_AF-A0A2G9LZU9-F1
#
_entry.id   AF-A0A2G9LZU9-F1
#
_cell.length_a   1.000
_cell.length_b   1.000
_cell.length_c   1.000
_cell.angle_alpha   90.00
_cell.angle_beta   90.00
_cell.angle_gamma   90.00
#
_symmetry.space_group_name_H-M   'P 1'
#
loop_
_entity.id
_entity.type
_entity.pdbx_description
1 polymer ?
#
loop_
_entity_poly.entity_id
_entity_poly.type
_entity_poly.pdbx_seq_one_letter_code
_entity_poly.pdbx_strand_id
1 'polypeptide(L)'
;ERLKGEIQILKPELIIALGAVVTLALTGIDEKIGKIRGNYYTLLKEYGYDCPVLVCFHPSFVMRQRQFIEEAVKDFKKIKEFFQPSFIEVKPEPKFFLNPALSFLEEYLDQEGTTTFDLETTGLNPRKD
;
A
#
# COMPACT_ATOMS: atom_id res chain seq x y z
N GLU A 1 19.72 -0.83 -24.31
CA GLU A 1 19.20 -0.48 -25.65
C GLU A 1 17.68 -0.28 -25.66
N ARG A 2 16.83 -1.33 -25.62
CA ARG A 2 15.36 -1.17 -25.82
C ARG A 2 14.66 -0.18 -24.88
N LEU A 3 14.85 -0.33 -23.57
CA LEU A 3 14.23 0.55 -22.56
C LEU A 3 14.61 2.03 -22.74
N LYS A 4 15.86 2.30 -23.12
CA LYS A 4 16.32 3.67 -23.39
C LYS A 4 15.56 4.29 -24.55
N GLY A 5 15.36 3.55 -25.64
CA GLY A 5 14.55 4.00 -26.77
C GLY A 5 13.10 4.26 -26.38
N GLU A 6 12.50 3.39 -25.57
CA GLU A 6 11.12 3.55 -25.08
C GLU A 6 10.95 4.81 -24.23
N ILE A 7 11.87 5.07 -23.29
CA ILE A 7 11.84 6.28 -22.46
C ILE A 7 11.97 7.54 -23.32
N GLN A 8 12.85 7.52 -24.32
CA GLN A 8 13.07 8.66 -25.22
C GLN A 8 11.86 8.97 -26.10
N ILE A 9 11.10 7.94 -26.51
CA ILE A 9 9.88 8.09 -27.30
C ILE A 9 8.71 8.53 -26.42
N LEU A 10 8.51 7.87 -25.27
CA LEU A 10 7.35 8.10 -24.41
C LEU A 10 7.46 9.39 -23.59
N LYS A 11 8.68 9.79 -23.19
CA LYS A 11 8.96 10.93 -22.33
C LYS A 11 8.04 10.97 -21.08
N PRO A 12 8.13 9.94 -20.21
CA PRO A 12 7.24 9.84 -19.05
C PRO A 12 7.47 10.97 -18.06
N GLU A 13 6.41 11.48 -17.44
CA GLU A 13 6.53 12.48 -16.36
C GLU A 13 7.12 11.89 -15.07
N LEU A 14 6.94 10.59 -14.83
CA LEU A 14 7.44 9.86 -13.67
C LEU A 14 7.74 8.41 -14.04
N ILE A 15 8.88 7.88 -13.57
CA ILE A 15 9.22 6.47 -13.67
C ILE A 15 9.15 5.83 -12.27
N ILE A 16 8.61 4.62 -12.18
CA ILE A 16 8.52 3.87 -10.92
C ILE A 16 9.48 2.67 -10.99
N ALA A 17 10.53 2.70 -10.16
CA ALA A 17 11.52 1.64 -10.08
C ALA A 17 11.12 0.59 -9.03
N LEU A 18 10.69 -0.58 -9.50
CA LEU A 18 10.27 -1.70 -8.65
C LEU A 18 11.46 -2.60 -8.28
N GLY A 19 12.03 -2.38 -7.10
CA GLY A 19 13.11 -3.20 -6.54
C GLY A 19 14.53 -2.83 -6.99
N ALA A 20 15.51 -3.49 -6.38
CA ALA A 20 16.93 -3.08 -6.38
C ALA A 20 17.56 -3.04 -7.78
N VAL A 21 17.31 -4.06 -8.58
CA VAL A 21 17.91 -4.19 -9.92
C VAL A 21 17.48 -3.04 -10.83
N VAL A 22 16.20 -2.68 -10.79
CA VAL A 22 15.65 -1.59 -11.59
C VAL A 22 16.15 -0.24 -11.07
N THR A 23 16.21 -0.06 -9.75
CA THR A 23 16.76 1.15 -9.14
C THR A 23 18.21 1.36 -9.58
N LEU A 24 19.07 0.35 -9.44
CA LEU A 24 20.47 0.43 -9.87
C LEU A 24 20.58 0.79 -11.36
N ALA A 25 19.79 0.13 -12.22
CA ALA A 25 19.84 0.36 -13.67
C ALA A 25 19.35 1.76 -14.10
N LEU A 26 18.44 2.38 -13.33
CA LEU A 26 17.87 3.69 -13.66
C LEU A 26 18.59 4.84 -12.98
N THR A 27 19.09 4.67 -11.76
CA THR A 27 19.65 5.76 -10.94
C THR A 27 21.13 5.58 -10.63
N GLY A 28 21.70 4.39 -10.84
CA GLY A 28 23.08 4.05 -10.47
C GLY A 28 23.29 3.82 -8.96
N ILE A 29 22.21 3.84 -8.17
CA ILE A 29 22.29 3.70 -6.71
C ILE A 29 22.32 2.22 -6.34
N ASP A 30 23.44 1.77 -5.78
CA ASP A 30 23.62 0.43 -5.21
C ASP A 30 23.47 0.45 -3.69
N GLU A 31 22.24 0.66 -3.22
CA GLU A 31 21.90 0.63 -1.80
C GLU A 31 20.75 -0.32 -1.48
N LYS A 32 20.63 -0.69 -0.20
CA LYS A 32 19.51 -1.51 0.27
C LYS A 32 18.19 -0.78 0.02
N ILE A 33 17.29 -1.41 -0.72
CA ILE A 33 15.98 -0.84 -1.09
C ILE A 33 15.17 -0.35 0.11
N GLY A 34 15.24 -1.05 1.25
CA GLY A 34 14.57 -0.62 2.47
C GLY A 34 14.95 0.79 2.96
N LYS A 35 16.14 1.29 2.62
CA LYS A 35 16.59 2.65 2.98
C LYS A 35 16.16 3.71 1.97
N ILE A 36 16.18 3.37 0.69
CA ILE A 36 16.00 4.33 -0.41
C ILE A 36 14.55 4.40 -0.92
N ARG A 37 13.71 3.40 -0.60
CA ARG A 37 12.31 3.37 -1.06
C ARG A 37 11.50 4.58 -0.58
N GLY A 38 10.53 4.97 -1.40
CA GLY A 38 9.64 6.09 -1.15
C GLY A 38 10.26 7.46 -1.39
N ASN A 39 11.49 7.53 -1.88
CA ASN A 39 12.15 8.76 -2.29
C ASN A 39 12.21 8.84 -3.82
N TYR A 40 12.24 10.08 -4.31
CA TYR A 40 12.46 10.39 -5.71
C TYR A 40 13.95 10.58 -5.98
N TYR A 41 14.43 10.03 -7.09
CA TYR A 41 15.79 10.16 -7.58
C TYR A 41 15.79 10.62 -9.03
N THR A 42 16.94 11.04 -9.51
CA THR A 42 17.10 11.45 -10.91
C THR A 42 17.46 10.25 -11.78
N LEU A 43 16.81 10.13 -12.94
CA LEU A 43 17.21 9.18 -13.97
C LEU A 43 18.66 9.45 -14.41
N LEU A 44 19.43 8.40 -14.69
CA LEU A 44 20.78 8.52 -15.22
C LEU A 44 20.79 9.30 -16.53
N LYS A 45 21.76 10.21 -16.68
CA LYS A 45 21.92 11.05 -17.89
C LYS A 45 22.08 10.24 -19.17
N GLU A 46 22.53 8.99 -19.06
CA GLU A 46 22.67 8.07 -20.19
C GLU A 46 21.35 7.79 -20.92
N TYR A 47 20.20 7.98 -20.26
CA TYR A 47 18.89 7.86 -20.89
C TYR A 47 18.52 9.08 -21.76
N GLY A 48 19.26 10.19 -21.66
CA GLY A 48 19.09 11.38 -22.50
C GLY A 48 17.79 12.15 -22.23
N TYR A 49 17.18 11.93 -21.08
CA TYR A 49 15.94 12.55 -20.64
C TYR A 49 15.96 12.69 -19.12
N ASP A 50 15.59 13.86 -18.60
CA ASP A 50 15.48 14.09 -17.17
C ASP A 50 14.06 13.75 -16.72
N CYS A 51 13.96 12.76 -15.83
CA CYS A 51 12.69 12.28 -15.29
C CYS A 51 12.90 11.88 -13.82
N PRO A 52 11.97 12.23 -12.90
CA PRO A 52 12.00 11.69 -11.56
C PRO A 52 11.74 10.18 -11.56
N VAL A 53 12.47 9.46 -10.73
CA VAL A 53 12.35 8.01 -10.52
C VAL A 53 11.95 7.76 -9.07
N LEU A 54 10.73 7.30 -8.84
CA LEU A 54 10.28 6.85 -7.52
C LEU A 54 10.72 5.42 -7.27
N VAL A 55 11.44 5.18 -6.19
CA VAL A 55 11.89 3.82 -5.82
C VAL A 55 10.86 3.14 -4.93
N CYS A 56 10.44 1.93 -5.29
CA CYS A 56 9.44 1.14 -4.56
C CYS A 56 9.90 -0.30 -4.36
N PHE A 57 9.24 -1.03 -3.45
CA PHE A 57 9.42 -2.47 -3.34
C PHE A 57 8.90 -3.20 -4.59
N HIS A 58 9.55 -4.31 -4.94
CA HIS A 58 9.05 -5.19 -5.98
C HIS A 58 7.78 -5.93 -5.49
N PRO A 59 6.73 -6.09 -6.31
CA PRO A 59 5.48 -6.75 -5.91
C PRO A 59 5.70 -8.15 -5.32
N SER A 60 6.56 -8.96 -5.93
CA SER A 60 6.90 -10.29 -5.41
C SER A 60 7.54 -10.26 -4.02
N PHE A 61 8.27 -9.20 -3.66
CA PHE A 61 8.82 -9.03 -2.32
C PHE A 61 7.70 -8.74 -1.31
N VAL A 62 6.82 -7.81 -1.62
CA VAL A 62 5.66 -7.45 -0.79
C VAL A 62 4.73 -8.65 -0.58
N MET A 63 4.52 -9.47 -1.61
CA MET A 63 3.70 -10.68 -1.51
C MET A 63 4.29 -11.74 -0.58
N ARG A 64 5.63 -11.87 -0.56
CA ARG A 64 6.34 -12.78 0.36
C ARG A 64 6.40 -12.24 1.79
N GLN A 65 6.50 -10.92 1.94
CA GLN A 65 6.61 -10.25 3.23
C GLN A 65 5.46 -9.25 3.39
N ARG A 66 4.27 -9.78 3.71
CA ARG A 66 3.02 -9.02 3.79
C ARG A 66 3.06 -7.86 4.79
N GLN A 67 3.96 -7.88 5.75
CA GLN A 67 4.19 -6.76 6.67
C GLN A 67 4.54 -5.45 5.95
N PHE A 68 5.09 -5.51 4.73
CA PHE A 68 5.47 -4.33 3.94
C PHE A 68 4.37 -3.79 3.01
N ILE A 69 3.14 -4.32 3.11
CA ILE A 69 2.00 -3.85 2.31
C ILE A 69 1.71 -2.38 2.61
N GLU A 70 1.79 -1.96 3.87
CA GLU A 70 1.49 -0.58 4.24
C GLU A 70 2.49 0.41 3.63
N GLU A 71 3.78 0.08 3.66
CA GLU A 71 4.84 0.88 3.04
C GLU A 71 4.67 0.95 1.53
N ALA A 72 4.34 -0.17 0.88
CA ALA A 72 4.06 -0.19 -0.54
C ALA A 72 2.86 0.69 -0.89
N VAL A 73 1.78 0.62 -0.13
CA VAL A 73 0.59 1.48 -0.31
C VAL A 73 0.95 2.96 -0.13
N LYS A 74 1.79 3.31 0.85
CA LYS A 74 2.29 4.68 1.04
C LYS A 74 3.06 5.16 -0.19
N ASP A 75 3.87 4.32 -0.82
CA ASP A 75 4.58 4.66 -2.06
C ASP A 75 3.60 4.93 -3.22
N PHE A 76 2.57 4.10 -3.37
CA PHE A 76 1.55 4.32 -4.41
C PHE A 76 0.69 5.56 -4.16
N LYS A 77 0.45 5.93 -2.90
CA LYS A 77 -0.20 7.21 -2.57
C LYS A 77 0.62 8.41 -3.04
N LYS A 78 1.94 8.37 -2.87
CA LYS A 78 2.84 9.42 -3.39
C LYS A 78 2.75 9.58 -4.90
N ILE A 79 2.56 8.50 -5.65
CA ILE A 79 2.34 8.57 -7.11
C ILE A 79 1.06 9.33 -7.41
N LYS A 80 -0.03 9.04 -6.70
CA LYS A 80 -1.29 9.78 -6.87
C LYS A 80 -1.10 11.26 -6.52
N GLU A 81 -0.44 11.55 -5.41
CA GLU A 81 -0.14 12.92 -4.96
C GLU A 81 0.73 13.68 -5.97
N PHE A 82 1.66 13.00 -6.65
CA PHE A 82 2.50 13.59 -7.69
C PHE A 82 1.69 14.12 -8.88
N PHE A 83 0.69 13.36 -9.34
CA PHE A 83 -0.17 13.76 -10.48
C PHE A 83 -1.39 14.59 -10.07
N GLN A 84 -1.87 14.42 -8.85
CA GLN A 84 -3.03 15.13 -8.30
C GLN A 84 -2.62 15.84 -7.01
N PRO A 85 -1.90 16.97 -7.11
CA PRO A 85 -1.45 17.73 -5.94
C PRO A 85 -2.57 18.39 -5.12
N SER A 86 -3.85 18.08 -5.38
CA SER A 86 -4.98 18.82 -4.83
C SER A 86 -6.07 17.92 -4.26
N PHE A 87 -6.31 18.15 -2.96
CA PHE A 87 -7.43 17.72 -2.11
C PHE A 87 -7.40 16.27 -1.63
N ILE A 88 -6.76 16.11 -0.46
CA ILE A 88 -7.20 15.13 0.53
C ILE A 88 -8.67 15.45 0.81
N GLU A 89 -9.59 14.74 0.15
CA GLU A 89 -10.90 14.51 0.75
C GLU A 89 -10.59 13.84 2.08
N VAL A 90 -10.68 14.61 3.17
CA VAL A 90 -10.78 14.07 4.51
C VAL A 90 -11.96 13.13 4.43
N LYS A 91 -11.71 11.81 4.32
CA LYS A 91 -12.78 10.83 4.44
C LYS A 91 -13.42 11.16 5.78
N PRO A 92 -14.69 11.59 5.80
CA PRO A 92 -15.35 11.87 7.06
C PRO A 92 -15.24 10.62 7.91
N GLU A 93 -15.04 10.78 9.22
CA GLU A 93 -15.00 9.65 10.13
C GLU A 93 -16.19 8.74 9.83
N PRO A 94 -15.97 7.42 9.68
CA PRO A 94 -17.03 6.50 9.31
C PRO A 94 -18.18 6.67 10.31
N LYS A 95 -19.31 7.18 9.81
CA LYS A 95 -20.50 7.33 10.63
C LYS A 95 -21.12 5.94 10.77
N PHE A 96 -20.85 5.29 11.90
CA PHE A 96 -21.44 4.00 12.21
C PHE A 96 -22.95 4.18 12.38
N PHE A 97 -23.72 3.52 11.52
CA PHE A 97 -25.17 3.41 11.68
C PHE A 97 -25.44 2.10 12.41
N LEU A 98 -25.73 2.20 13.71
CA LEU A 98 -26.24 1.09 14.50
C LEU A 98 -27.74 1.01 14.27
N ASN A 99 -28.17 0.02 13.49
CA ASN A 99 -29.56 -0.36 13.35
C ASN A 99 -29.67 -1.87 13.61
N PRO A 100 -30.25 -2.29 14.75
CA PRO A 100 -30.98 -1.47 15.73
C PRO A 100 -30.09 -0.55 16.58
N ALA A 101 -30.70 0.45 17.22
CA ALA A 101 -30.00 1.43 18.07
C ALA A 101 -29.35 0.76 19.30
N LEU A 102 -28.33 1.39 19.88
CA LEU A 102 -27.62 0.88 21.07
C LEU A 102 -28.55 0.51 22.22
N SER A 103 -29.55 1.35 22.51
CA SER A 103 -30.52 1.10 23.57
C SER A 103 -31.34 -0.18 23.36
N PHE A 104 -31.62 -0.52 22.11
CA PHE A 104 -32.31 -1.78 21.77
C PHE A 104 -31.39 -2.99 22.00
N LEU A 105 -30.10 -2.86 21.66
CA LEU A 105 -29.12 -3.94 21.90
C LEU A 105 -28.93 -4.17 23.40
N GLU A 106 -28.85 -3.09 24.19
CA GLU A 106 -28.79 -3.16 25.66
C GLU A 106 -30.04 -3.82 26.23
N GLU A 107 -31.23 -3.39 25.80
CA GLU A 107 -32.51 -4.00 26.20
C GLU A 107 -32.59 -5.47 25.80
N TYR A 108 -32.13 -5.83 24.60
CA TYR A 108 -32.09 -7.21 24.11
C TYR A 108 -31.12 -8.10 24.91
N LEU A 109 -29.97 -7.57 25.32
CA LEU A 109 -28.99 -8.29 26.13
C LEU A 109 -29.45 -8.46 27.58
N ASP A 110 -30.19 -7.49 28.13
CA ASP A 110 -30.77 -7.55 29.48
C ASP A 110 -32.02 -8.44 29.58
N GLN A 111 -32.50 -9.00 28.46
CA GLN A 111 -33.56 -10.01 28.50
C GLN A 111 -33.06 -11.27 29.22
N GLU A 112 -33.56 -11.49 30.44
CA GLU A 112 -33.41 -12.74 31.18
C GLU A 112 -34.08 -13.89 30.40
N GLY A 113 -33.32 -14.52 29.51
CA GLY A 113 -33.81 -15.61 28.67
C GLY A 113 -32.93 -15.96 27.48
N THR A 114 -31.94 -15.13 27.14
CA THR A 114 -31.10 -15.39 25.96
C THR A 114 -30.12 -16.54 26.24
N THR A 115 -30.56 -17.76 25.95
CA THR A 115 -29.67 -18.92 25.82
C THR A 115 -28.83 -18.71 24.57
N THR A 116 -27.59 -18.25 24.76
CA THR A 116 -26.62 -18.08 23.68
C THR A 116 -26.19 -19.47 23.19
N PHE A 117 -26.62 -19.83 21.98
CA PHE A 117 -26.08 -20.98 21.25
C PHE A 117 -25.02 -20.47 20.27
N ASP A 118 -23.76 -20.73 20.59
CA ASP A 118 -22.65 -20.59 19.65
C ASP A 118 -22.75 -21.71 18.61
N LEU A 119 -23.18 -21.36 17.39
CA LEU A 119 -23.30 -22.31 16.28
C LEU A 119 -22.05 -22.36 15.39
N GLU A 120 -21.04 -21.53 15.65
CA GLU A 120 -19.96 -21.29 14.68
C GLU A 120 -18.55 -21.51 15.25
N THR A 121 -18.37 -21.66 16.57
CA THR A 121 -17.03 -21.91 17.12
C THR A 121 -17.04 -23.03 18.15
N THR A 122 -16.28 -24.09 17.89
CA THR A 122 -15.73 -24.97 18.94
C THR A 122 -14.74 -24.18 19.78
N GLY A 123 -15.24 -23.22 20.54
CA GLY A 123 -14.47 -22.34 21.40
C GLY A 123 -14.16 -23.03 22.70
N LEU A 124 -12.88 -23.03 23.07
CA LEU A 124 -12.29 -23.42 24.37
C LEU A 124 -11.73 -24.85 24.52
N ASN A 125 -11.19 -25.49 23.48
CA ASN A 125 -10.27 -26.62 23.66
C ASN A 125 -8.89 -26.33 23.04
N PRO A 126 -7.89 -25.88 23.82
CA PRO A 126 -6.56 -25.54 23.32
C PRO A 126 -5.68 -26.77 22.97
N ARG A 127 -6.26 -27.96 22.78
CA ARG A 127 -5.53 -29.22 22.52
C ARG A 127 -6.11 -30.05 21.37
N LYS A 128 -6.72 -29.43 20.38
CA LYS A 128 -7.13 -30.13 19.16
C LYS A 128 -6.69 -29.45 17.86
N ASP A 129 -5.49 -28.87 17.89
CA ASP A 129 -4.73 -28.51 16.69
C ASP A 129 -3.31 -29.06 16.84
#